data_AF-A0A9E7KRB9-F1
#
_entry.id   AF-A0A9E7KRB9-F1
#
_cell.length_a   1.000
_cell.length_b   1.000
_cell.length_c   1.000
_cell.angle_alpha   90.00
_cell.angle_beta   90.00
_cell.angle_gamma   90.00
#
_symmetry.space_group_name_H-M   'P 1'
#
loop_
_entity.id
_entity.type
_entity.pdbx_description
1 polymer ?
#
loop_
_entity_poly.entity_id
_entity_poly.type
_entity_poly.pdbx_seq_one_letter_code
_entity_poly.pdbx_strand_id
1 'polypeptide(L)'
;MDHPGPPWGNPPAAKSVIRSLPSVIIAEEDLANGHALCAVCRDEISLKEKAKRLPCSHHFHGDCIFPWLAIRNSCPVCRHELPTDDPEYENWKAQRSSPAGATTEEPVASVREVYKFHGLLKLHV
;
A
#
# COMPACT_ATOMS: atom_id res chain seq x y z
N MET A 1 15.74 -5.42 -11.43
CA MET A 1 14.50 -5.02 -10.72
C MET A 1 14.95 -4.45 -9.39
N ASP A 2 15.50 -3.25 -9.49
CA ASP A 2 16.46 -2.72 -8.53
C ASP A 2 15.66 -1.73 -7.69
N HIS A 3 15.08 -2.22 -6.59
CA HIS A 3 14.24 -1.37 -5.75
C HIS A 3 15.12 -0.32 -5.06
N PRO A 4 14.82 0.98 -5.23
CA PRO A 4 15.57 2.06 -4.57
C PRO A 4 15.07 2.16 -3.13
N GLY A 5 15.23 1.11 -2.33
CA GLY A 5 15.00 1.11 -0.89
C GLY A 5 16.15 1.80 -0.16
N PRO A 6 15.96 2.20 1.12
CA PRO A 6 17.08 2.67 1.91
C PRO A 6 18.05 1.49 2.08
N PRO A 7 19.37 1.72 2.11
CA PRO A 7 20.36 0.64 2.27
C PRO A 7 20.19 -0.18 3.56
N TRP A 8 19.44 0.32 4.53
CA TRP A 8 19.19 -0.31 5.84
C TRP A 8 17.82 -0.99 5.97
N GLY A 9 17.00 -1.00 4.90
CA GLY A 9 15.68 -1.61 4.90
C GLY A 9 14.59 -0.77 5.56
N ASN A 10 13.36 -1.30 5.58
CA ASN A 10 12.20 -0.61 6.16
C ASN A 10 12.20 -0.77 7.70
N PRO A 11 12.21 0.33 8.48
CA PRO A 11 12.15 0.29 9.93
C PRO A 11 10.77 -0.14 10.44
N PRO A 12 10.62 -0.38 11.74
CA PRO A 12 9.32 -0.62 12.36
C PRO A 12 8.39 0.60 12.28
N ALA A 13 7.08 0.36 12.39
CA ALA A 13 6.13 1.46 12.53
C ALA A 13 6.31 2.19 13.87
N ALA A 14 5.94 3.47 13.90
CA ALA A 14 5.98 4.27 15.10
C ALA A 14 5.11 3.65 16.20
N LYS A 15 5.61 3.62 17.43
CA LYS A 15 4.88 3.01 18.56
C LYS A 15 3.53 3.68 18.80
N SER A 16 3.47 5.00 18.60
CA SER A 16 2.24 5.78 18.70
C SER A 16 1.19 5.30 17.70
N VAL A 17 1.60 5.10 16.44
CA VAL A 17 0.76 4.62 15.35
C VAL A 17 0.20 3.24 15.64
N ILE A 18 1.04 2.29 16.08
CA ILE A 18 0.62 0.93 16.45
C ILE A 18 -0.45 0.98 17.56
N ARG A 19 -0.23 1.79 18.60
CA ARG A 19 -1.14 1.92 19.75
C ARG A 19 -2.47 2.59 19.38
N SER A 20 -2.46 3.50 18.41
CA SER A 20 -3.66 4.21 17.97
C SER A 20 -4.48 3.49 16.90
N LEU A 21 -4.07 2.28 16.47
CA LEU A 21 -4.81 1.56 15.44
C LEU A 21 -6.26 1.30 15.87
N PRO A 22 -7.26 1.71 15.06
CA PRO A 22 -8.66 1.51 15.39
C PRO A 22 -8.97 0.01 15.48
N SER A 23 -9.81 -0.33 16.47
CA SER A 23 -10.36 -1.67 16.60
C SER A 23 -11.75 -1.68 15.97
N VAL A 24 -12.00 -2.62 15.06
CA VAL A 24 -13.29 -2.79 14.37
C VAL A 24 -13.85 -4.14 14.78
N ILE A 25 -15.15 -4.20 15.02
CA ILE A 25 -15.86 -5.45 15.31
C ILE A 25 -16.30 -6.04 13.97
N ILE A 26 -15.91 -7.29 13.72
CA ILE A 26 -16.31 -8.00 12.50
C ILE A 26 -17.79 -8.37 12.60
N ALA A 27 -18.58 -7.91 11.62
CA ALA A 27 -20.00 -8.20 11.50
C ALA A 27 -20.27 -9.42 10.59
N GLU A 28 -21.51 -9.90 10.58
CA GLU A 28 -21.92 -11.04 9.74
C GLU A 28 -21.74 -10.74 8.25
N GLU A 29 -21.96 -9.49 7.85
CA GLU A 29 -21.77 -9.04 6.48
C GLU A 29 -20.29 -9.07 6.07
N ASP A 30 -19.36 -8.81 6.99
CA ASP A 30 -17.92 -8.85 6.70
C ASP A 30 -17.46 -10.28 6.42
N LEU A 31 -17.98 -11.27 7.16
CA LEU A 31 -17.72 -12.69 6.90
C LEU A 31 -18.34 -13.13 5.58
N ALA A 32 -19.61 -12.79 5.35
CA ALA A 32 -20.33 -13.17 4.13
C ALA A 32 -19.65 -12.65 2.85
N ASN A 33 -19.01 -11.47 2.93
CA ASN A 33 -18.27 -10.88 1.82
C ASN A 33 -16.79 -11.31 1.75
N GLY A 34 -16.31 -12.17 2.66
CA GLY A 34 -14.91 -12.59 2.72
C GLY A 34 -13.94 -11.47 3.13
N HIS A 35 -14.43 -10.40 3.76
CA HIS A 35 -13.64 -9.25 4.20
C HIS A 35 -12.99 -9.43 5.58
N ALA A 36 -13.21 -10.58 6.21
CA ALA A 36 -12.71 -10.94 7.53
C ALA A 36 -11.57 -11.96 7.47
N LEU A 37 -10.60 -11.81 6.55
CA LEU A 37 -9.43 -12.70 6.44
C LEU A 37 -8.15 -11.99 6.91
N CYS A 38 -7.44 -12.60 7.86
CA CYS A 38 -6.13 -12.11 8.30
C CYS A 38 -5.02 -12.66 7.39
N ALA A 39 -4.44 -11.81 6.54
CA ALA A 39 -3.40 -12.24 5.60
C ALA A 39 -2.07 -12.69 6.26
N VAL A 40 -1.88 -12.43 7.57
CA VAL A 40 -0.67 -12.80 8.31
C VAL A 40 -0.73 -14.28 8.73
N CYS A 41 -1.79 -14.69 9.42
CA CYS A 41 -1.98 -16.09 9.82
C CYS A 41 -2.72 -16.93 8.76
N ARG A 42 -3.36 -16.27 7.78
CA ARG A 42 -4.18 -16.87 6.71
C ARG A 42 -5.48 -17.50 7.19
N ASP A 43 -5.98 -17.05 8.34
CA ASP A 43 -7.24 -17.49 8.93
C ASP A 43 -8.28 -16.37 8.95
N GLU A 44 -9.55 -16.77 9.08
CA GLU A 44 -10.67 -15.86 9.30
C GLU A 44 -10.58 -15.19 10.68
N ILE A 45 -11.04 -13.94 10.73
CA ILE A 45 -11.25 -13.18 11.95
C ILE A 45 -12.68 -13.45 12.41
N SER A 46 -12.84 -13.93 13.64
CA SER A 46 -14.12 -14.46 14.10
C SER A 46 -15.20 -13.38 14.18
N LEU A 47 -16.47 -13.77 14.07
CA LEU A 47 -17.60 -12.88 14.32
C LEU A 47 -17.49 -12.26 15.71
N LYS A 48 -17.78 -10.95 15.78
CA LYS A 48 -17.72 -10.15 17.01
C LYS A 48 -16.31 -10.02 17.62
N GLU A 49 -15.28 -10.52 16.94
CA GLU A 49 -13.89 -10.33 17.34
C GLU A 49 -13.39 -8.93 16.97
N LYS A 50 -12.44 -8.41 17.76
CA LYS A 50 -11.81 -7.10 17.53
C LYS A 50 -10.65 -7.25 16.54
N ALA A 51 -10.89 -6.89 15.29
CA ALA A 51 -9.84 -6.70 14.30
C ALA A 51 -9.15 -5.35 14.48
N LYS A 52 -7.88 -5.27 14.11
CA LYS A 52 -7.15 -4.00 13.91
C LYS A 52 -7.22 -3.60 12.45
N ARG A 53 -7.65 -2.36 12.20
CA ARG A 53 -7.73 -1.79 10.86
C ARG A 53 -6.59 -0.83 10.62
N LEU A 54 -5.82 -1.05 9.56
CA LEU A 54 -4.78 -0.12 9.12
C LEU A 54 -5.38 1.11 8.39
N PRO A 55 -4.64 2.21 8.21
CA PRO A 55 -5.10 3.38 7.44
C PRO A 55 -5.47 3.05 5.99
N CYS A 56 -4.90 1.97 5.42
CA CYS A 56 -5.25 1.44 4.10
C CYS A 56 -6.48 0.51 4.11
N SER A 57 -7.26 0.49 5.20
CA SER A 57 -8.51 -0.28 5.38
C SER A 57 -8.39 -1.81 5.45
N HIS A 58 -7.18 -2.38 5.42
CA HIS A 58 -6.99 -3.82 5.66
C HIS A 58 -7.11 -4.19 7.13
N HIS A 59 -7.71 -5.36 7.40
CA HIS A 59 -8.01 -5.89 8.72
C HIS A 59 -7.10 -7.05 9.11
N PHE A 60 -6.74 -7.12 10.39
CA PHE A 60 -5.89 -8.18 10.94
C PHE A 60 -6.24 -8.47 12.39
N HIS A 61 -5.93 -9.67 12.89
CA HIS A 61 -5.87 -9.91 14.33
C HIS A 61 -4.84 -8.98 14.98
N GLY A 62 -5.15 -8.49 16.20
CA GLY A 62 -4.22 -7.69 16.98
C GLY A 62 -2.89 -8.41 17.23
N ASP A 63 -2.98 -9.67 17.62
CA ASP A 63 -1.81 -10.53 17.91
C ASP A 63 -0.97 -10.83 16.67
N CYS A 64 -1.56 -10.71 15.47
CA CYS A 64 -0.84 -10.91 14.22
C CYS A 64 -0.17 -9.63 13.71
N ILE A 65 -0.90 -8.50 13.74
CA ILE A 65 -0.40 -7.26 13.13
C ILE A 65 0.61 -6.51 14.00
N PHE A 66 0.51 -6.61 15.33
CA PHE A 66 1.43 -5.90 16.21
C PHE A 66 2.88 -6.41 16.12
N PRO A 67 3.16 -7.73 16.16
CA PRO A 67 4.52 -8.22 15.94
C PRO A 67 5.06 -7.88 14.56
N TRP A 68 4.21 -7.90 13.53
CA TRP A 68 4.60 -7.49 12.18
C TRP A 68 5.05 -6.02 12.15
N LEU A 69 4.22 -5.12 12.71
CA LEU A 69 4.50 -3.68 12.73
C LEU A 69 5.67 -3.30 13.63
N ALA A 70 6.00 -4.13 14.62
CA ALA A 70 7.19 -3.99 15.45
C ALA A 70 8.50 -4.29 14.70
N ILE A 71 8.42 -4.83 13.48
CA ILE A 71 9.59 -5.17 12.64
C ILE A 71 9.57 -4.37 11.33
N ARG A 72 8.39 -4.16 10.73
CA ARG A 72 8.23 -3.44 9.45
C ARG A 72 7.07 -2.47 9.49
N ASN A 73 7.24 -1.30 8.90
CA ASN A 73 6.21 -0.28 8.84
C ASN A 73 5.19 -0.45 7.70
N SER A 74 5.13 -1.59 7.00
CA SER A 74 4.30 -1.74 5.80
C SER A 74 3.14 -2.73 5.99
N CYS A 75 2.00 -2.42 5.36
CA CYS A 75 0.86 -3.33 5.28
C CYS A 75 1.25 -4.65 4.57
N PRO A 76 0.97 -5.84 5.18
CA PRO A 76 1.24 -7.14 4.54
C PRO A 76 0.54 -7.35 3.19
N VAL A 77 -0.58 -6.65 2.94
CA VAL A 77 -1.39 -6.83 1.73
C VAL A 77 -0.99 -5.86 0.64
N CYS A 78 -1.03 -4.56 0.91
CA CYS A 78 -0.87 -3.52 -0.12
C CYS A 78 0.43 -2.72 -0.02
N ARG A 79 1.31 -3.05 0.93
CA ARG A 79 2.59 -2.35 1.18
C ARG A 79 2.48 -0.86 1.52
N HIS A 80 1.28 -0.35 1.82
CA HIS A 80 1.11 0.99 2.37
C HIS A 80 2.02 1.18 3.59
N GLU A 81 2.88 2.19 3.53
CA GLU A 81 3.87 2.51 4.56
C GLU A 81 3.24 3.39 5.65
N LEU A 82 3.34 2.94 6.89
CA LEU A 82 2.96 3.70 8.07
C LEU A 82 4.13 4.62 8.50
N PRO A 83 3.84 5.71 9.24
CA PRO A 83 4.88 6.53 9.84
C PRO A 83 5.74 5.71 10.82
N THR A 84 7.01 6.11 10.94
CA THR A 84 8.03 5.47 11.80
C THR A 84 8.60 6.49 12.78
N ASP A 85 9.25 6.00 13.85
CA ASP A 85 9.97 6.85 14.81
C ASP A 85 11.40 7.18 14.32
N ASP A 86 11.75 6.81 13.08
CA ASP A 86 13.07 7.02 12.46
C ASP A 86 13.04 8.28 11.57
N PRO A 87 13.66 9.40 11.99
CA PRO A 87 13.61 10.65 11.24
C PRO A 87 14.36 10.58 9.90
N GLU A 88 15.40 9.73 9.79
CA GLU A 88 16.16 9.58 8.55
C GLU A 88 15.33 8.87 7.49
N TYR A 89 14.63 7.81 7.90
CA TYR A 89 13.71 7.09 7.01
C TYR A 89 12.52 7.96 6.58
N GLU A 90 11.91 8.75 7.48
CA GLU A 90 10.82 9.65 7.11
C GLU A 90 11.27 10.76 6.14
N ASN A 91 12.47 11.33 6.34
CA ASN A 91 13.05 12.30 5.41
C ASN A 91 13.27 11.70 4.02
N TRP A 92 13.85 10.50 3.96
CA TRP A 92 14.06 9.79 2.70
C TRP A 92 12.73 9.46 1.99
N LYS A 93 11.70 9.06 2.75
CA LYS A 93 10.36 8.78 2.22
C LYS A 93 9.72 10.04 1.60
N ALA A 94 9.89 11.19 2.25
CA ALA A 94 9.42 12.48 1.74
C ALA A 94 10.12 12.91 0.44
N GLN A 95 11.43 12.65 0.33
CA GLN A 95 12.20 12.96 -0.87
C GLN A 95 11.76 12.12 -2.07
N ARG A 96 11.51 10.81 -1.88
CA ARG A 96 10.98 9.94 -2.94
C ARG A 96 9.58 10.34 -3.41
N SER A 97 8.75 10.81 -2.49
CA SER A 97 7.34 11.16 -2.79
C SER A 97 7.21 12.51 -3.50
N SER A 98 8.31 13.25 -3.68
CA SER A 98 8.33 14.53 -4.39
C SER A 98 8.54 14.33 -5.89
N PRO A 99 7.78 15.00 -6.78
CA PRO A 99 7.97 14.89 -8.23
C PRO A 99 9.24 15.61 -8.77
N ALA A 100 10.19 15.97 -7.92
CA ALA A 100 11.34 16.80 -8.26
C ALA A 100 12.54 16.00 -8.83
N GLY A 101 12.26 14.98 -9.65
CA GLY A 101 13.24 14.10 -10.26
C GLY A 101 13.04 13.91 -11.78
N ALA A 102 12.39 14.85 -12.47
CA ALA A 102 12.44 14.91 -13.93
C ALA A 102 13.75 15.57 -14.35
N THR A 103 14.70 14.73 -14.78
CA THR A 103 15.92 15.14 -15.48
C THR A 103 15.56 16.00 -16.70
N THR A 104 16.21 17.14 -16.83
CA THR A 104 16.21 17.98 -18.04
C THR A 104 16.78 17.21 -19.24
N GLU A 105 15.97 16.99 -20.28
CA GLU A 105 16.43 16.86 -21.67
C GLU A 105 15.45 17.56 -22.64
N GLU A 106 16.01 18.01 -23.76
CA GLU A 106 15.69 19.19 -24.58
C GLU A 106 14.51 19.00 -25.59
N PRO A 107 14.08 20.02 -26.36
CA PRO A 107 12.74 20.07 -26.94
C PRO A 107 12.63 19.25 -28.24
N VAL A 108 11.65 18.35 -28.31
CA VAL A 108 11.34 17.63 -29.56
C VAL A 108 10.36 18.47 -30.38
N ALA A 109 10.82 18.93 -31.53
CA ALA A 109 10.07 19.74 -32.46
C ALA A 109 8.77 19.05 -32.95
N SER A 110 7.66 19.77 -32.80
CA SER A 110 6.43 19.79 -33.62
C SER A 110 6.13 18.57 -34.51
N VAL A 111 5.24 17.68 -34.05
CA VAL A 111 4.46 16.78 -34.92
C VAL A 111 3.00 17.25 -35.04
N ARG A 112 2.79 18.32 -35.80
CA ARG A 112 1.50 18.58 -36.45
C ARG A 112 1.42 17.68 -37.68
N GLU A 113 0.66 16.59 -37.58
CA GLU A 113 -0.16 15.99 -38.67
C GLU A 113 -0.92 14.80 -38.07
N VAL A 114 -1.93 15.07 -37.24
CA VAL A 114 -3.35 14.90 -37.62
C VAL A 114 -3.65 13.46 -38.04
N TYR A 115 -4.26 12.71 -37.10
CA TYR A 115 -5.09 11.53 -37.35
C TYR A 115 -5.88 11.69 -38.66
N LYS A 116 -5.39 11.07 -39.73
CA LYS A 116 -6.13 10.85 -40.97
C LYS A 116 -6.49 9.37 -41.00
N PHE A 117 -7.77 9.13 -40.72
CA PHE A 117 -8.63 8.07 -41.26
C PHE A 117 -7.94 6.77 -41.69
N HIS A 118 -8.42 5.64 -41.18
CA HIS A 118 -9.10 4.62 -41.99
C HIS A 118 -9.54 3.47 -41.08
N GLY A 119 -10.83 3.45 -40.74
CA GLY A 119 -11.48 2.24 -40.26
C GLY A 119 -11.65 1.25 -41.40
N LEU A 120 -11.56 -0.05 -41.08
CA LEU A 120 -12.26 -1.15 -41.74
C LEU A 120 -11.90 -2.46 -41.02
N LEU A 121 -12.78 -2.91 -40.13
CA LEU A 121 -12.89 -4.33 -39.77
C LEU A 121 -13.41 -5.09 -40.99
N LYS A 122 -12.73 -6.17 -41.38
CA LYS A 122 -13.33 -7.29 -42.12
C LYS A 122 -12.99 -8.59 -41.40
N LEU A 123 -13.97 -9.16 -40.69
CA LEU A 123 -14.08 -10.60 -40.47
C LEU A 123 -15.03 -11.12 -41.57
N HIS A 124 -14.57 -12.04 -42.40
CA HIS A 124 -15.44 -12.91 -43.18
C HIS A 124 -15.64 -14.22 -42.41
N VAL A 125 -16.90 -14.59 -42.24
CA VAL A 125 -17.37 -15.99 -42.29
C VAL A 125 -17.20 -16.50 -43.72
#